data_AF-A0A975YKK9-F1
#
_entry.id   AF-A0A975YKK9-F1
#
_cell.length_a   1.000
_cell.length_b   1.000
_cell.length_c   1.000
_cell.angle_alpha   90.00
_cell.angle_beta   90.00
_cell.angle_gamma   90.00
#
_symmetry.space_group_name_H-M   'P 1'
#
loop_
_entity.id
_entity.type
_entity.pdbx_description
1 polymer ?
#
loop_
_entity_poly.entity_id
_entity_poly.type
_entity_poly.pdbx_seq_one_letter_code
_entity_poly.pdbx_strand_id
1 'polypeptide(L)'
;MDPRITKEETALLLNLAPSRTAQEVEAIRLAAIRARDEAIGRAIARGVSALWRGLRAAVLFLLDYPRRRALFEQLQAMSDRELADIGLTRSDLARVFDEDFPMSVATRERERREAAAEAAQPKAAAANSNLPVGAKTAA
;
A
#
# COMPACT_ATOMS: atom_id res chain seq x y z
N MET A 1 57.87 60.42 26.61
CA MET A 1 57.15 59.57 25.63
C MET A 1 58.20 58.88 24.79
N ASP A 2 58.41 57.60 25.01
CA ASP A 2 59.45 56.81 24.33
C ASP A 2 58.98 56.37 22.92
N PRO A 3 59.68 56.73 21.84
CA PRO A 3 59.25 56.48 20.46
C PRO A 3 59.60 55.07 19.93
N ARG A 4 60.04 54.15 20.80
CA ARG A 4 60.52 52.82 20.40
C ARG A 4 59.52 51.68 20.61
N ILE A 5 58.46 51.89 21.40
CA ILE A 5 57.51 50.83 21.78
C ILE A 5 56.41 50.61 20.72
N THR A 6 56.10 51.62 19.90
CA THR A 6 54.98 51.57 18.95
C THR A 6 55.24 50.80 17.65
N LYS A 7 56.51 50.47 17.32
CA LYS A 7 56.86 49.80 16.05
C LYS A 7 56.75 48.28 16.11
N GLU A 8 56.97 47.69 17.28
CA GLU A 8 56.84 46.24 17.50
C GLU A 8 55.35 45.84 17.60
N GLU A 9 54.53 46.66 18.27
CA GLU A 9 53.08 46.42 18.39
C GLU A 9 52.32 46.61 17.06
N THR A 10 52.82 47.45 16.15
CA THR A 10 52.24 47.60 14.81
C THR A 10 52.62 46.46 13.86
N ALA A 11 53.74 45.77 14.09
CA ALA A 11 54.11 44.59 13.30
C ALA A 11 53.22 43.38 13.59
N LEU A 12 52.71 43.25 14.82
CA LEU A 12 51.75 42.19 15.20
C LEU A 12 50.34 42.43 14.67
N LEU A 13 49.93 43.68 14.43
CA LEU A 13 48.62 44.02 13.86
C LEU A 13 48.57 43.94 12.32
N LEU A 14 49.71 43.99 11.64
CA LEU A 14 49.77 43.98 10.17
C LEU A 14 49.67 42.57 9.56
N ASN A 15 49.83 41.51 10.36
CA ASN A 15 49.73 40.11 9.92
C ASN A 15 48.41 39.43 10.34
N LEU A 16 47.34 40.23 10.46
CA LEU A 16 45.97 39.76 10.75
C LEU A 16 45.02 39.89 9.54
N ALA A 17 45.54 40.16 8.35
CA ALA A 17 44.74 40.08 7.13
C ALA A 17 44.60 38.60 6.74
N PRO A 18 43.39 38.01 6.76
CA PRO A 18 43.20 36.65 6.28
C PRO A 18 43.66 36.60 4.81
N SER A 19 44.55 35.67 4.50
CA SER A 19 45.07 35.48 3.15
C SER A 19 43.90 35.31 2.15
N ARG A 20 44.09 35.69 0.88
CA ARG A 20 43.05 35.50 -0.16
C ARG A 20 42.51 34.07 -0.19
N THR A 21 43.39 33.09 0.05
CA THR A 21 43.04 31.69 0.21
C THR A 21 42.14 31.41 1.43
N ALA A 22 42.35 32.08 2.57
CA ALA A 22 41.48 31.95 3.74
C ALA A 22 40.08 32.55 3.47
N GLN A 23 40.01 33.69 2.78
CA GLN A 23 38.74 34.31 2.39
C GLN A 23 37.96 33.47 1.37
N GLU A 24 38.65 32.86 0.40
CA GLU A 24 38.04 31.93 -0.58
C GLU A 24 37.52 30.66 0.11
N VAL A 25 38.27 30.10 1.06
CA VAL A 25 37.85 28.92 1.83
C VAL A 25 36.62 29.24 2.69
N GLU A 26 36.56 30.42 3.32
CA GLU A 26 35.38 30.87 4.07
C GLU A 26 34.15 31.06 3.17
N ALA A 27 34.33 31.64 1.98
CA ALA A 27 33.25 31.80 1.01
C ALA A 27 32.69 30.45 0.53
N ILE A 28 33.57 29.48 0.24
CA ILE A 28 33.18 28.12 -0.15
C ILE A 28 32.44 27.43 1.00
N ARG A 29 32.91 27.61 2.24
CA ARG A 29 32.28 27.02 3.43
C ARG A 29 30.88 27.61 3.68
N LEU A 30 30.71 28.91 3.53
CA LEU A 30 29.40 29.58 3.68
C LEU A 30 28.41 29.18 2.58
N ALA A 31 28.88 29.03 1.34
CA ALA A 31 28.06 28.53 0.23
C ALA A 31 27.63 27.07 0.46
N ALA A 32 28.53 26.23 0.97
CA ALA A 32 28.24 24.83 1.29
C ALA A 32 27.21 24.68 2.43
N ILE A 33 27.21 25.59 3.41
CA ILE A 33 26.22 25.59 4.50
C ILE A 33 24.83 25.93 3.97
N ARG A 34 24.70 26.99 3.15
CA ARG A 34 23.39 27.39 2.58
C ARG A 34 22.79 26.33 1.67
N ALA A 35 23.61 25.65 0.86
CA ALA A 35 23.15 24.59 -0.03
C ALA A 35 22.62 23.35 0.72
N ARG A 36 23.13 23.08 1.94
CA ARG A 36 22.66 21.96 2.77
C ARG A 36 21.29 22.24 3.39
N ASP A 37 21.05 23.46 3.86
CA ASP A 37 19.81 23.80 4.59
C ASP A 37 18.55 23.66 3.72
N GLU A 38 18.60 24.04 2.44
CA GLU A 38 17.46 23.92 1.52
C GLU A 38 17.13 22.46 1.12
N ALA A 39 18.14 21.60 1.10
CA ALA A 39 17.97 20.18 0.80
C ALA A 39 17.42 19.42 2.02
N ILE A 40 17.95 19.74 3.21
CA ILE A 40 17.55 19.15 4.48
C ILE A 40 16.09 19.50 4.80
N GLY A 41 15.70 20.77 4.63
CA GLY A 41 14.32 21.20 4.90
C GLY A 41 13.28 20.45 4.07
N ARG A 42 13.55 20.23 2.77
CA ARG A 42 12.63 19.49 1.87
C ARG A 42 12.59 18.00 2.19
N ALA A 43 13.73 17.40 2.54
CA ALA A 43 13.79 16.00 2.93
C ALA A 43 13.01 15.74 4.23
N ILE A 44 13.20 16.61 5.23
CA ILE A 44 12.48 16.52 6.52
C ILE A 44 10.98 16.70 6.31
N ALA A 45 10.56 17.74 5.58
CA ALA A 45 9.13 17.99 5.34
C ALA A 45 8.44 16.78 4.67
N ARG A 46 9.11 16.15 3.69
CA ARG A 46 8.60 14.93 3.05
C ARG A 46 8.53 13.77 4.04
N GLY A 47 9.58 13.53 4.81
CA GLY A 47 9.62 12.47 5.81
C GLY A 47 8.53 12.60 6.87
N VAL A 48 8.36 13.80 7.42
CA VAL A 48 7.31 14.10 8.42
C VAL A 48 5.92 13.91 7.82
N SER A 49 5.68 14.39 6.60
CA SER A 49 4.37 14.24 5.95
C SER A 49 4.00 12.79 5.66
N ALA A 50 4.98 11.96 5.26
CA ALA A 50 4.78 10.53 5.02
C ALA A 50 4.48 9.80 6.34
N LEU A 51 5.24 10.10 7.40
CA LEU A 51 4.99 9.57 8.73
C LEU A 51 3.59 9.92 9.24
N TRP A 52 3.17 11.18 9.09
CA TRP A 52 1.85 11.64 9.52
C TRP A 52 0.71 10.96 8.76
N ARG A 53 0.87 10.73 7.45
CA ARG A 53 -0.11 9.97 6.65
C ARG A 53 -0.22 8.52 7.13
N GLY A 54 0.90 7.86 7.39
CA GLY A 54 0.91 6.51 7.95
C GLY A 54 0.24 6.43 9.32
N LEU A 55 0.56 7.38 10.22
CA LEU A 55 -0.05 7.45 11.54
C LEU A 55 -1.57 7.66 11.45
N ARG A 56 -2.05 8.55 10.58
CA ARG A 56 -3.49 8.77 10.38
C ARG A 56 -4.19 7.51 9.88
N ALA A 57 -3.60 6.80 8.92
CA ALA A 57 -4.16 5.54 8.43
C ALA A 57 -4.25 4.49 9.54
N ALA A 58 -3.20 4.37 10.37
CA ALA A 58 -3.18 3.46 11.51
C ALA A 58 -4.25 3.80 12.56
N VAL A 59 -4.46 5.09 12.85
CA VAL A 59 -5.51 5.54 13.78
C VAL A 59 -6.90 5.20 13.25
N LEU A 60 -7.18 5.46 11.98
CA LEU A 60 -8.48 5.11 11.37
C LEU A 60 -8.72 3.59 11.41
N PHE A 61 -7.70 2.80 11.08
CA PHE A 61 -7.77 1.35 11.18
C PHE A 61 -8.07 0.87 12.61
N LEU A 62 -7.43 1.47 13.62
CA LEU A 62 -7.63 1.10 15.02
C LEU A 62 -9.03 1.47 15.53
N LEU A 63 -9.63 2.55 15.02
CA LEU A 63 -11.00 2.95 15.35
C LEU A 63 -12.04 2.01 14.73
N ASP A 64 -11.77 1.43 13.55
CA ASP A 64 -12.67 0.46 12.91
C ASP A 64 -12.55 -0.95 13.51
N TYR A 65 -11.43 -1.27 14.14
CA TYR A 65 -11.19 -2.57 14.76
C TYR A 65 -12.25 -3.01 15.79
N PRO A 66 -12.64 -2.21 16.81
CA PRO A 66 -13.66 -2.64 17.79
C PRO A 66 -15.01 -2.93 17.14
N ARG A 67 -15.37 -2.17 16.09
CA ARG A 67 -16.61 -2.40 15.34
C ARG A 67 -16.60 -3.75 14.62
N ARG A 68 -15.49 -4.07 13.94
CA ARG A 68 -15.29 -5.37 13.29
C ARG A 68 -15.36 -6.51 14.30
N ARG A 69 -14.73 -6.32 15.47
CA ARG A 69 -14.75 -7.32 16.54
C ARG A 69 -16.15 -7.59 17.08
N ALA A 70 -16.92 -6.54 17.35
CA ALA A 70 -18.29 -6.68 17.83
C ALA A 70 -19.18 -7.40 16.81
N LEU A 71 -19.07 -7.07 15.52
CA LEU A 71 -19.79 -7.76 14.45
C LEU A 71 -19.38 -9.24 14.34
N PHE A 72 -18.09 -9.53 14.46
CA PHE A 72 -17.60 -10.91 14.44
C PHE A 72 -18.18 -11.73 15.59
N GLU A 73 -18.22 -11.17 16.79
CA GLU A 73 -18.80 -11.85 17.96
C GLU A 73 -20.31 -12.09 17.79
N GLN A 74 -21.04 -11.13 17.21
CA GLN A 74 -22.46 -11.30 16.87
C GLN A 74 -22.65 -12.44 15.86
N LEU A 75 -21.89 -12.45 14.76
CA LEU A 75 -21.97 -13.52 13.76
C LEU A 75 -21.56 -14.89 14.35
N GLN A 76 -20.61 -14.91 15.28
CA GLN A 76 -20.17 -16.15 15.93
C GLN A 76 -21.20 -16.68 16.92
N ALA A 77 -22.01 -15.81 17.51
CA ALA A 77 -23.13 -16.18 18.38
C ALA A 77 -24.35 -16.70 17.60
N MET A 78 -24.50 -16.34 16.33
CA MET A 78 -25.58 -16.83 15.46
C MET A 78 -25.46 -18.35 15.21
N SER A 79 -26.61 -18.99 15.04
CA SER A 79 -26.69 -20.40 14.67
C SER A 79 -26.33 -20.61 13.20
N ASP A 80 -25.90 -21.83 12.84
CA ASP A 80 -25.52 -22.14 11.45
C ASP A 80 -26.69 -21.98 10.48
N ARG A 81 -27.94 -22.13 10.95
CA ARG A 81 -29.13 -21.89 10.14
C ARG A 81 -29.33 -20.41 9.85
N GLU A 82 -29.15 -19.56 10.85
CA GLU A 82 -29.25 -18.10 10.67
C GLU A 82 -28.11 -17.57 9.80
N LEU A 83 -26.89 -18.13 9.95
CA LEU A 83 -25.78 -17.85 9.03
C LEU A 83 -26.11 -18.30 7.60
N ALA A 84 -26.69 -19.48 7.42
CA ALA A 84 -27.07 -19.99 6.11
C ALA A 84 -28.17 -19.13 5.45
N ASP A 85 -29.07 -18.55 6.22
CA ASP A 85 -30.13 -17.65 5.71
C ASP A 85 -29.55 -16.38 5.08
N ILE A 86 -28.48 -15.84 5.67
CA ILE A 86 -27.70 -14.72 5.11
C ILE A 86 -26.63 -15.17 4.10
N GLY A 87 -26.61 -16.44 3.72
CA GLY A 87 -25.67 -17.00 2.74
C GLY A 87 -24.23 -17.15 3.25
N LEU A 88 -24.01 -17.15 4.57
CA LEU A 88 -22.70 -17.32 5.20
C LEU A 88 -22.52 -18.72 5.78
N THR A 89 -21.27 -19.17 5.86
CA THR A 89 -20.88 -20.37 6.59
C THR A 89 -19.94 -20.03 7.74
N ARG A 90 -19.79 -20.93 8.72
CA ARG A 90 -18.88 -20.73 9.87
C ARG A 90 -17.44 -20.45 9.43
N SER A 91 -16.99 -21.09 8.36
CA SER A 91 -15.67 -20.89 7.75
C SER A 91 -15.50 -19.53 7.07
N ASP A 92 -16.60 -18.91 6.64
CA ASP A 92 -16.57 -17.59 5.99
C ASP A 92 -16.38 -16.44 6.98
N LEU A 93 -16.68 -16.65 8.27
CA LEU A 93 -16.60 -15.61 9.31
C LEU A 93 -15.21 -15.00 9.47
N ALA A 94 -14.15 -15.78 9.22
CA ALA A 94 -12.78 -15.29 9.29
C ALA A 94 -12.42 -14.34 8.13
N ARG A 95 -13.13 -14.46 6.99
CA ARG A 95 -12.84 -13.75 5.75
C ARG A 95 -13.88 -12.69 5.40
N VAL A 96 -15.01 -12.64 6.09
CA VAL A 96 -16.13 -11.72 5.79
C VAL A 96 -15.73 -10.23 5.81
N PHE A 97 -14.62 -9.89 6.46
CA PHE A 97 -14.07 -8.53 6.53
C PHE A 97 -12.95 -8.24 5.53
N ASP A 98 -12.59 -9.23 4.71
CA ASP A 98 -11.64 -9.07 3.61
C ASP A 98 -12.31 -8.34 2.45
N GLU A 99 -11.56 -7.50 1.76
CA GLU A 99 -12.07 -6.71 0.63
C GLU A 99 -12.55 -7.59 -0.54
N ASP A 100 -11.93 -8.75 -0.72
CA ASP A 100 -12.22 -9.71 -1.80
C ASP A 100 -13.37 -10.68 -1.47
N PHE A 101 -13.89 -10.66 -0.24
CA PHE A 101 -14.90 -11.63 0.20
C PHE A 101 -16.17 -11.66 -0.68
N PRO A 102 -16.78 -10.52 -1.05
CA PRO A 102 -17.99 -10.50 -1.89
C PRO A 102 -17.78 -11.22 -3.23
N MET A 103 -16.59 -11.09 -3.82
CA MET A 103 -16.24 -11.75 -5.08
C MET A 103 -16.15 -13.27 -4.91
N SER A 104 -15.63 -13.74 -3.78
CA SER A 104 -15.51 -15.16 -3.48
C SER A 104 -16.88 -15.85 -3.27
N VAL A 105 -17.84 -15.14 -2.68
CA VAL A 105 -19.22 -15.66 -2.51
C VAL A 105 -19.91 -15.73 -3.86
N ALA A 106 -19.86 -14.65 -4.65
CA ALA A 106 -20.47 -14.59 -5.97
C ALA A 106 -19.93 -15.67 -6.92
N THR A 107 -18.63 -15.97 -6.84
CA THR A 107 -18.00 -17.02 -7.66
C THR A 107 -18.52 -18.40 -7.27
N ARG A 108 -18.54 -18.73 -5.98
CA ARG A 108 -19.12 -20.01 -5.49
C ARG A 108 -20.58 -20.18 -5.86
N GLU A 109 -21.37 -19.11 -5.86
CA GLU A 109 -22.76 -19.15 -6.29
C GLU A 109 -22.90 -19.44 -7.79
N ARG A 110 -22.06 -18.83 -8.63
CA ARG A 110 -22.01 -19.13 -10.07
C ARG A 110 -21.65 -20.58 -10.31
N GLU A 111 -20.60 -21.07 -9.67
CA GLU A 111 -20.17 -22.48 -9.76
C GLU A 111 -21.29 -23.43 -9.34
N ARG A 112 -22.03 -23.13 -8.25
CA ARG A 112 -23.19 -23.94 -7.83
C ARG A 112 -24.31 -23.95 -8.87
N ARG A 113 -24.59 -22.81 -9.50
CA ARG A 113 -25.62 -22.71 -10.56
C ARG A 113 -25.19 -23.47 -11.82
N GLU A 114 -23.94 -23.36 -12.20
CA GLU A 114 -23.35 -24.10 -13.32
C GLU A 114 -23.39 -25.61 -13.06
N ALA A 115 -22.98 -26.06 -11.86
CA ALA A 115 -23.06 -27.45 -11.45
C ALA A 115 -24.52 -27.97 -11.39
N ALA A 116 -25.46 -27.15 -10.92
CA ALA A 116 -26.88 -27.51 -10.93
C ALA A 116 -27.45 -27.60 -12.35
N ALA A 117 -27.01 -26.72 -13.26
CA ALA A 117 -27.38 -26.77 -14.67
C ALA A 117 -26.77 -27.97 -15.41
N GLU A 118 -25.55 -28.37 -15.06
CA GLU A 118 -24.90 -29.58 -15.57
C GLU A 118 -25.59 -30.85 -15.04
N ALA A 119 -25.94 -30.89 -13.76
CA ALA A 119 -26.68 -32.01 -13.16
C ALA A 119 -28.13 -32.13 -13.70
N ALA A 120 -28.74 -31.01 -14.10
CA ALA A 120 -30.07 -30.97 -14.71
C ALA A 120 -30.06 -31.26 -16.21
N GLN A 121 -28.89 -31.31 -16.87
CA GLN A 121 -28.77 -31.84 -18.22
C GLN A 121 -28.69 -33.37 -18.13
N PRO A 122 -29.79 -34.13 -18.39
CA PRO A 122 -29.63 -35.55 -18.61
C PRO A 122 -28.65 -35.72 -19.76
N LYS A 123 -27.70 -36.66 -19.62
CA LYS A 123 -26.81 -37.14 -20.68
C LYS A 123 -27.65 -37.62 -21.89
N ALA A 124 -28.17 -36.69 -22.69
CA ALA A 124 -29.01 -36.92 -23.86
C ALA A 124 -28.21 -36.75 -25.17
N ALA A 125 -26.89 -36.67 -25.08
CA ALA A 125 -26.01 -36.36 -26.22
C ALA A 125 -25.08 -37.52 -26.63
N ALA A 126 -25.50 -38.79 -26.41
CA ALA A 126 -24.79 -39.96 -26.94
C ALA A 126 -25.66 -40.80 -27.89
N ALA A 127 -26.71 -40.23 -28.49
CA ALA A 127 -27.66 -40.94 -29.36
C ALA A 127 -27.91 -40.20 -30.69
N ASN A 128 -26.89 -39.57 -31.29
CA ASN A 128 -27.01 -39.13 -32.68
C ASN A 128 -26.55 -40.26 -33.63
N SER A 129 -27.50 -41.13 -33.96
CA SER A 129 -27.38 -42.16 -34.98
C SER A 129 -27.45 -41.55 -36.38
N ASN A 130 -26.36 -40.93 -36.84
CA ASN A 130 -26.20 -40.66 -38.27
C ASN A 130 -25.75 -41.95 -38.98
N LEU A 131 -26.70 -42.86 -39.21
CA LEU A 131 -26.55 -43.90 -40.24
C LEU A 131 -27.04 -43.31 -41.57
N PRO A 132 -26.21 -43.24 -42.62
CA PRO A 132 -26.69 -42.79 -43.93
C PRO A 132 -27.67 -43.83 -44.49
N VAL A 133 -28.95 -43.47 -44.53
CA VAL A 133 -29.99 -44.21 -45.26
C VAL A 133 -29.76 -43.98 -46.75
N GLY A 134 -29.33 -45.06 -47.41
CA GLY A 134 -29.40 -45.38 -48.85
C GLY A 134 -29.51 -44.27 -49.89
N ALA A 135 -28.51 -44.16 -50.76
CA ALA A 135 -28.68 -43.71 -52.13
C ALA A 135 -28.27 -44.84 -53.09
N LYS A 136 -29.30 -45.49 -53.62
CA LYS A 136 -29.33 -46.49 -54.68
C LYS A 136 -29.03 -45.80 -56.02
N THR A 137 -28.17 -46.38 -56.88
CA THR A 137 -28.07 -46.27 -58.36
C THR A 137 -26.68 -46.80 -58.75
N ALA A 138 -26.42 -47.55 -59.82
CA ALA A 138 -27.17 -48.29 -60.81
C ALA A 138 -26.14 -49.26 -61.46
N ALA A 139 -26.64 -50.31 -62.11
CA ALA A 139 -25.87 -51.18 -63.00
C ALA A 139 -25.38 -50.43 -64.25
#